data_AF-A0A3P0X6Q7-F1
#
_entry.id   AF-A0A3P0X6Q7-F1
#
_cell.length_a   1.000
_cell.length_b   1.000
_cell.length_c   1.000
_cell.angle_alpha   90.00
_cell.angle_beta   90.00
_cell.angle_gamma   90.00
#
_symmetry.space_group_name_H-M   'P 1'
#
loop_
_entity.id
_entity.type
_entity.pdbx_description
1 polymer ?
#
loop_
_entity_poly.entity_id
_entity_poly.type
_entity_poly.pdbx_seq_one_letter_code
_entity_poly.pdbx_strand_id
1 'polypeptide(L)'
;MGNWSLQLAGPDGSVAAVVNMGVMNGAAGLAAVAHFAQGGCLPATTTVSLAGAVGAADELQLTSQPFAGTTLAVAGVLATGGGSLGNATYAFNGSPCAGLASGTVAAAHFAAIAGNYAGNFTGSTGAVTAVSAMLQQGSAPDGNGVFHVTGNANFASSACFATQPTVTDSTISGNSLATTFTSGPVTLTASGTFSQDAAQLQITAWQIAGGACDGTHGTGVLQEAGN
;
A
#
# COMPACT_ATOMS: atom_id res chain seq x y z
N MET A 1 6.86 11.53 -6.19
CA MET A 1 7.03 10.06 -6.34
C MET A 1 6.74 9.44 -5.00
N GLY A 2 6.17 8.24 -4.97
CA GLY A 2 5.82 7.60 -3.71
C GLY A 2 4.60 6.70 -3.82
N ASN A 3 4.07 6.35 -2.67
CA ASN A 3 2.93 5.47 -2.52
C ASN A 3 1.66 6.30 -2.34
N TRP A 4 0.72 6.15 -3.28
CA TRP A 4 -0.50 6.96 -3.33
C TRP A 4 -1.73 6.07 -3.29
N SER A 5 -2.81 6.60 -2.70
CA SER A 5 -4.16 6.05 -2.84
C SER A 5 -5.09 7.15 -3.33
N LEU A 6 -5.83 6.84 -4.40
CA LEU A 6 -6.81 7.73 -5.02
C LEU A 6 -8.20 7.16 -4.78
N GLN A 7 -9.06 7.91 -4.12
CA GLN A 7 -10.49 7.61 -4.01
C GLN A 7 -11.23 8.39 -5.10
N LEU A 8 -11.77 7.66 -6.07
CA LEU A 8 -12.50 8.22 -7.20
C LEU A 8 -13.96 8.38 -6.79
N ALA A 9 -14.48 9.60 -6.80
CA ALA A 9 -15.88 9.87 -6.44
C ALA A 9 -16.83 9.61 -7.63
N GLY A 10 -17.89 8.84 -7.40
CA GLY A 10 -18.97 8.61 -8.36
C GLY A 10 -19.89 9.82 -8.51
N PRO A 11 -20.83 9.77 -9.48
CA PRO A 11 -21.75 10.89 -9.77
C PRO A 11 -22.66 11.29 -8.59
N ASP A 12 -22.92 10.36 -7.67
CA ASP A 12 -23.72 10.55 -6.45
C ASP A 12 -22.86 10.95 -5.23
N GLY A 13 -21.55 11.10 -5.41
CA GLY A 13 -20.59 11.38 -4.35
C GLY A 13 -20.12 10.15 -3.56
N SER A 14 -20.57 8.93 -3.91
CA SER A 14 -20.05 7.71 -3.29
C SER A 14 -18.63 7.40 -3.78
N VAL A 15 -17.86 6.58 -3.06
CA VAL A 15 -16.59 6.06 -3.58
C VAL A 15 -16.88 5.08 -4.71
N ALA A 16 -16.57 5.45 -5.95
CA ALA A 16 -16.78 4.63 -7.13
C ALA A 16 -15.66 3.59 -7.33
N ALA A 17 -14.43 3.98 -7.00
CA ALA A 17 -13.28 3.10 -7.00
C ALA A 17 -12.18 3.63 -6.08
N VAL A 18 -11.34 2.71 -5.60
CA VAL A 18 -10.07 3.06 -4.94
C VAL A 18 -8.94 2.55 -5.82
N VAL A 19 -7.99 3.42 -6.11
CA VAL A 19 -6.82 3.11 -6.95
C VAL A 19 -5.55 3.39 -6.16
N ASN A 20 -4.79 2.34 -5.88
CA ASN A 20 -3.48 2.48 -5.24
C ASN A 20 -2.39 2.53 -6.31
N MET A 21 -1.42 3.43 -6.15
CA MET A 21 -0.40 3.68 -7.16
C MET A 21 0.99 3.77 -6.55
N GLY A 22 1.94 3.04 -7.16
CA GLY A 22 3.36 3.34 -7.03
C GLY A 22 3.79 4.29 -8.13
N VAL A 23 4.17 5.52 -7.76
CA VAL A 23 4.57 6.57 -8.71
C VAL A 23 6.08 6.78 -8.67
N MET A 24 6.73 6.69 -9.82
CA MET A 24 8.18 6.83 -10.00
C MET A 24 8.53 7.77 -11.16
N ASN A 25 9.75 8.29 -11.16
CA ASN A 25 10.33 8.96 -12.32
C ASN A 25 10.78 7.90 -13.33
N GLY A 26 10.19 7.92 -14.52
CA GLY A 26 10.64 7.18 -15.68
C GLY A 26 11.55 8.02 -16.58
N ALA A 27 12.14 7.39 -17.59
CA ALA A 27 13.05 8.06 -18.53
C ALA A 27 12.41 9.18 -19.35
N ALA A 28 11.08 9.15 -19.53
CA ALA A 28 10.31 10.11 -20.32
C ALA A 28 9.34 10.97 -19.49
N GLY A 29 9.40 10.93 -18.16
CA GLY A 29 8.47 11.63 -17.28
C GLY A 29 8.10 10.81 -16.05
N LEU A 30 6.85 10.84 -15.64
CA LEU A 30 6.31 9.99 -14.58
C LEU A 30 5.80 8.67 -15.14
N ALA A 31 6.02 7.60 -14.38
CA ALA A 31 5.39 6.30 -14.56
C ALA A 31 4.66 5.93 -13.27
N ALA A 32 3.49 5.31 -13.41
CA ALA A 32 2.74 4.78 -12.29
C ALA A 32 2.10 3.45 -12.67
N VAL A 33 1.92 2.57 -11.69
CA VAL A 33 1.09 1.38 -11.85
C VAL A 33 -0.02 1.43 -10.83
N ALA A 34 -1.25 1.44 -11.32
CA ALA A 34 -2.49 1.54 -10.57
C ALA A 34 -3.09 0.16 -10.32
N HIS A 35 -3.49 -0.10 -9.07
CA HIS A 35 -4.23 -1.28 -8.66
C HIS A 35 -5.62 -0.86 -8.18
N PHE A 36 -6.65 -1.43 -8.79
CA PHE A 36 -8.03 -1.18 -8.36
C PHE A 36 -8.31 -1.96 -7.07
N ALA A 37 -8.36 -1.29 -5.93
CA ALA A 37 -8.59 -1.93 -4.62
C ALA A 37 -10.08 -2.13 -4.30
N GLN A 38 -10.96 -1.32 -4.91
CA GLN A 38 -12.41 -1.44 -4.79
C GLN A 38 -13.03 -1.10 -6.14
N GLY A 39 -13.94 -1.96 -6.61
CA GLY A 39 -14.44 -1.93 -7.97
C GLY A 39 -15.86 -1.37 -8.11
N GLY A 40 -16.05 -0.56 -9.15
CA GLY A 40 -17.35 -0.29 -9.78
C GLY A 40 -17.46 -1.05 -11.12
N CYS A 41 -16.70 -0.62 -12.13
CA CYS A 41 -16.76 -1.13 -13.52
C CYS A 41 -15.69 -2.17 -13.90
N LEU A 42 -14.72 -2.46 -13.02
CA LEU A 42 -13.59 -3.35 -13.28
C LEU A 42 -13.35 -4.28 -12.07
N PRO A 43 -12.79 -5.48 -12.28
CA PRO A 43 -12.36 -6.35 -11.19
C PRO A 43 -11.30 -5.67 -10.31
N ALA A 44 -11.33 -5.94 -8.99
CA ALA A 44 -10.34 -5.45 -8.02
C ALA A 44 -8.93 -6.09 -8.17
N THR A 45 -8.73 -6.93 -9.18
CA THR A 45 -7.43 -7.49 -9.56
C THR A 45 -6.85 -6.78 -10.78
N THR A 46 -7.51 -5.71 -11.26
CA THR A 46 -7.09 -4.98 -12.45
C THR A 46 -5.90 -4.10 -12.12
N THR A 47 -4.84 -4.25 -12.92
CA THR A 47 -3.64 -3.42 -12.85
C THR A 47 -3.48 -2.64 -14.15
N VAL A 48 -3.14 -1.35 -14.03
CA VAL A 48 -3.05 -0.44 -15.18
C VAL A 48 -1.78 0.39 -15.09
N SER A 49 -0.98 0.40 -16.15
CA SER A 49 0.14 1.33 -16.27
C SER A 49 -0.33 2.70 -16.73
N LEU A 50 0.12 3.74 -16.03
CA LEU A 50 -0.06 5.14 -16.40
C LEU A 50 1.30 5.79 -16.66
N ALA A 51 1.31 6.74 -17.58
CA ALA A 51 2.46 7.58 -17.86
C ALA A 51 2.02 9.03 -17.96
N GLY A 52 2.94 9.95 -17.66
CA GLY A 52 2.67 11.37 -17.81
C GLY A 52 3.79 12.25 -17.28
N ALA A 53 3.47 13.43 -16.78
CA ALA A 53 4.46 14.40 -16.35
C ALA A 53 3.90 15.34 -15.27
N VAL A 54 4.83 16.04 -14.60
CA VAL A 54 4.51 17.25 -13.84
C VAL A 54 4.87 18.44 -14.74
N GLY A 55 3.87 19.25 -15.08
CA GLY A 55 4.00 20.44 -15.90
C GLY A 55 4.50 21.66 -15.13
N ALA A 56 4.38 22.83 -15.74
CA ALA A 56 4.55 24.10 -15.05
C ALA A 56 3.48 24.25 -13.95
N ALA A 57 3.78 25.02 -12.90
CA ALA A 57 2.87 25.21 -11.75
C ALA A 57 2.43 23.92 -11.04
N ASP A 58 3.28 22.89 -11.06
CA ASP A 58 3.08 21.62 -10.34
C ASP A 58 1.85 20.80 -10.82
N GLU A 59 1.42 21.02 -12.06
CA GLU A 59 0.29 20.30 -12.67
C GLU A 59 0.67 18.83 -12.98
N LEU A 60 0.08 17.88 -12.24
CA LEU A 60 0.20 16.46 -12.52
C LEU A 60 -0.79 16.05 -13.61
N GLN A 61 -0.30 15.32 -14.61
CA GLN A 61 -1.12 14.61 -15.59
C GLN A 61 -0.61 13.18 -15.72
N LEU A 62 -1.49 12.19 -15.58
CA LEU A 62 -1.22 10.77 -15.78
C LEU A 62 -2.30 10.16 -16.67
N THR A 63 -1.91 9.43 -17.70
CA THR A 63 -2.84 8.77 -18.62
C THR A 63 -2.43 7.32 -18.83
N SER A 64 -3.41 6.43 -18.79
CA SER A 64 -3.19 5.02 -19.09
C SER A 64 -3.14 4.75 -20.59
N GLN A 65 -2.49 3.66 -20.97
CA GLN A 65 -2.82 3.02 -22.25
C GLN A 65 -4.25 2.46 -22.22
N PRO A 66 -4.89 2.18 -23.36
CA PRO A 66 -6.18 1.50 -23.38
C PRO A 66 -6.10 0.14 -22.70
N PHE A 67 -7.04 -0.16 -21.80
CA PHE A 67 -7.19 -1.44 -21.11
C PHE A 67 -8.66 -1.79 -21.02
N ALA A 68 -9.01 -3.04 -21.35
CA ALA A 68 -10.41 -3.52 -21.36
C ALA A 68 -11.41 -2.62 -22.13
N GLY A 69 -10.94 -1.86 -23.15
CA GLY A 69 -11.78 -0.94 -23.93
C GLY A 69 -11.97 0.46 -23.34
N THR A 70 -11.31 0.78 -22.23
CA THR A 70 -11.33 2.11 -21.60
C THR A 70 -9.92 2.68 -21.44
N THR A 71 -9.79 3.98 -21.21
CA THR A 71 -8.59 4.61 -20.65
C THR A 71 -8.93 5.29 -19.32
N LEU A 72 -7.92 5.53 -18.49
CA LEU A 72 -7.98 6.31 -17.27
C LEU A 72 -7.03 7.50 -17.39
N ALA A 73 -7.54 8.71 -17.17
CA ALA A 73 -6.73 9.90 -16.99
C ALA A 73 -6.90 10.42 -15.56
N VAL A 74 -5.81 10.85 -14.93
CA VAL A 74 -5.76 11.50 -13.61
C VAL A 74 -5.01 12.81 -13.75
N ALA A 75 -5.60 13.88 -13.23
CA ALA A 75 -5.03 15.22 -13.26
C ALA A 75 -5.15 15.88 -11.89
N GLY A 76 -4.28 16.85 -11.58
CA GLY A 76 -4.37 17.67 -10.39
C GLY A 76 -3.18 18.61 -10.23
N VAL A 77 -3.09 19.30 -9.10
CA VAL A 77 -1.98 20.20 -8.77
C VAL A 77 -1.28 19.67 -7.53
N LEU A 78 0.00 19.32 -7.65
CA LEU A 78 0.79 18.87 -6.50
C LEU A 78 1.02 20.03 -5.55
N ALA A 79 0.83 19.80 -4.26
CA ALA A 79 1.26 20.78 -3.26
C ALA A 79 2.79 20.87 -3.22
N THR A 80 3.32 22.00 -2.74
CA THR A 80 4.75 22.17 -2.52
C THR A 80 5.30 21.02 -1.65
N GLY A 81 6.34 20.34 -2.13
CA GLY A 81 6.90 19.15 -1.47
C GLY A 81 6.26 17.82 -1.89
N GLY A 82 5.19 17.84 -2.70
CA GLY A 82 4.62 16.65 -3.34
C GLY A 82 3.84 15.72 -2.41
N GLY A 83 3.46 16.17 -1.20
CA GLY A 83 2.76 15.34 -0.20
C GLY A 83 1.23 15.30 -0.33
N SER A 84 0.65 16.09 -1.23
CA SER A 84 -0.79 16.06 -1.52
C SER A 84 -1.07 16.50 -2.96
N LEU A 85 -2.26 16.18 -3.45
CA LEU A 85 -2.74 16.54 -4.79
C LEU A 85 -4.06 17.30 -4.66
N GLY A 86 -4.03 18.60 -4.93
CA GLY A 86 -5.19 19.49 -4.92
C GLY A 86 -5.90 19.53 -6.27
N ASN A 87 -7.19 19.91 -6.25
CA ASN A 87 -8.05 20.00 -7.45
C ASN A 87 -7.98 18.73 -8.32
N ALA A 88 -7.82 17.57 -7.68
CA ALA A 88 -7.57 16.34 -8.38
C ALA A 88 -8.85 15.82 -9.05
N THR A 89 -8.73 15.39 -10.29
CA THR A 89 -9.82 14.86 -11.10
C THR A 89 -9.41 13.56 -11.78
N TYR A 90 -10.37 12.72 -12.10
CA TYR A 90 -10.18 11.56 -12.97
C TYR A 90 -11.17 11.59 -14.14
N ALA A 91 -10.83 10.89 -15.21
CA ALA A 91 -11.74 10.63 -16.32
C ALA A 91 -11.55 9.20 -16.85
N PHE A 92 -12.67 8.48 -17.04
CA PHE A 92 -12.70 7.23 -17.79
C PHE A 92 -13.27 7.47 -19.18
N ASN A 93 -12.53 7.08 -20.21
CA ASN A 93 -13.00 7.18 -21.59
C ASN A 93 -13.16 5.78 -22.20
N GLY A 94 -14.38 5.42 -22.59
CA GLY A 94 -14.72 4.12 -23.16
C GLY A 94 -15.46 3.18 -22.20
N SER A 95 -15.85 2.02 -22.70
CA SER A 95 -16.57 0.98 -21.92
C SER A 95 -15.57 0.01 -21.28
N PRO A 96 -15.87 -0.62 -20.13
CA PRO A 96 -17.13 -0.59 -19.38
C PRO A 96 -17.30 0.58 -18.41
N CYS A 97 -16.29 1.44 -18.27
CA CYS A 97 -16.25 2.48 -17.23
C CYS A 97 -16.87 3.83 -17.63
N ALA A 98 -17.49 3.93 -18.80
CA ALA A 98 -18.09 5.17 -19.29
C ALA A 98 -19.11 5.79 -18.32
N GLY A 99 -19.82 4.97 -17.53
CA GLY A 99 -20.78 5.44 -16.52
C GLY A 99 -20.14 6.19 -15.34
N LEU A 100 -18.83 6.03 -15.11
CA LEU A 100 -18.07 6.81 -14.13
C LEU A 100 -17.54 8.13 -14.70
N ALA A 101 -17.65 8.32 -16.03
CA ALA A 101 -17.28 9.45 -16.88
C ALA A 101 -16.08 10.31 -16.40
N SER A 102 -16.29 11.15 -15.39
CA SER A 102 -15.25 11.93 -14.74
C SER A 102 -15.74 12.43 -13.39
N GLY A 103 -14.82 12.69 -12.47
CA GLY A 103 -15.16 13.17 -11.13
C GLY A 103 -13.96 13.70 -10.36
N THR A 104 -14.19 14.11 -9.12
CA THR A 104 -13.14 14.54 -8.20
C THR A 104 -12.41 13.34 -7.59
N VAL A 105 -11.15 13.55 -7.23
CA VAL A 105 -10.31 12.56 -6.57
C VAL A 105 -9.91 13.06 -5.19
N ALA A 106 -10.10 12.23 -4.16
CA ALA A 106 -9.41 12.42 -2.90
C ALA A 106 -8.10 11.62 -2.94
N ALA A 107 -6.96 12.31 -2.89
CA ALA A 107 -5.65 11.70 -2.97
C ALA A 107 -4.95 11.70 -1.61
N ALA A 108 -4.47 10.53 -1.20
CA ALA A 108 -3.64 10.37 -0.01
C ALA A 108 -2.24 9.89 -0.42
N HIS A 109 -1.22 10.63 -0.02
CA HIS A 109 0.17 10.19 -0.08
C HIS A 109 0.55 9.54 1.25
N PHE A 110 1.13 8.35 1.19
CA PHE A 110 1.58 7.60 2.36
C PHE A 110 3.08 7.77 2.56
N ALA A 111 3.48 8.12 3.78
CA ALA A 111 4.88 8.11 4.17
C ALA A 111 5.46 6.69 4.02
N ALA A 112 6.77 6.62 3.75
CA ALA A 112 7.47 5.35 3.68
C ALA A 112 7.57 4.74 5.09
N ILE A 113 7.31 3.44 5.20
CA ILE A 113 7.55 2.71 6.45
C ILE A 113 9.06 2.69 6.71
N ALA A 114 9.51 3.35 7.76
CA ALA A 114 10.89 3.36 8.19
C ALA A 114 10.95 3.41 9.73
N GLY A 115 11.90 2.69 10.33
CA GLY A 115 12.17 2.77 11.76
C GLY A 115 11.78 1.52 12.54
N ASN A 116 11.83 1.65 13.87
CA ASN A 116 11.51 0.59 14.80
C ASN A 116 10.05 0.70 15.26
N TYR A 117 9.26 -0.31 14.99
CA TYR A 117 7.87 -0.42 15.39
C TYR A 117 7.76 -1.33 16.59
N ALA A 118 6.98 -0.96 17.60
CA ALA A 118 6.75 -1.78 18.78
C ALA A 118 5.27 -1.82 19.15
N GLY A 119 4.84 -2.94 19.72
CA GLY A 119 3.46 -3.11 20.16
C GLY A 119 3.16 -4.55 20.51
N ASN A 120 1.91 -4.97 20.29
CA ASN A 120 1.42 -6.26 20.73
C ASN A 120 0.71 -7.01 19.61
N PHE A 121 0.97 -8.30 19.52
CA PHE A 121 0.14 -9.25 18.79
C PHE A 121 -0.78 -9.96 19.78
N THR A 122 -2.06 -10.06 19.42
CA THR A 122 -3.08 -10.79 20.18
C THR A 122 -3.48 -12.01 19.37
N GLY A 123 -3.16 -13.21 19.88
CA GLY A 123 -3.56 -14.47 19.27
C GLY A 123 -5.06 -14.71 19.39
N SER A 124 -5.60 -15.59 18.57
CA SER A 124 -7.03 -15.96 18.56
C SER A 124 -7.52 -16.60 19.88
N THR A 125 -6.59 -17.08 20.72
CA THR A 125 -6.87 -17.56 22.09
C THR A 125 -6.87 -16.44 23.13
N GLY A 126 -6.59 -15.19 22.75
CA GLY A 126 -6.44 -14.04 23.63
C GLY A 126 -5.04 -13.85 24.22
N ALA A 127 -4.09 -14.75 23.91
CA ALA A 127 -2.70 -14.60 24.33
C ALA A 127 -2.06 -13.35 23.70
N VAL A 128 -1.37 -12.55 24.52
CA VAL A 128 -0.72 -11.31 24.07
C VAL A 128 0.79 -11.48 24.08
N THR A 129 1.43 -11.16 22.96
CA THR A 129 2.89 -11.22 22.78
C THR A 129 3.40 -9.84 22.39
N ALA A 130 4.38 -9.33 23.13
CA ALA A 130 5.05 -8.09 22.75
C ALA A 130 5.95 -8.32 21.53
N VAL A 131 5.85 -7.43 20.55
CA VAL A 131 6.54 -7.52 19.27
C VAL A 131 7.26 -6.21 19.00
N SER A 132 8.48 -6.28 18.49
CA SER A 132 9.16 -5.15 17.87
C SER A 132 9.65 -5.52 16.48
N ALA A 133 9.63 -4.60 15.53
CA ALA A 133 10.10 -4.82 14.17
C ALA A 133 10.85 -3.61 13.66
N MET A 134 12.09 -3.82 13.20
CA MET A 134 12.84 -2.81 12.45
C MET A 134 12.51 -2.99 10.98
N LEU A 135 11.83 -2.00 10.39
CA LEU A 135 11.36 -2.06 8.99
C LEU A 135 11.92 -0.89 8.18
N GLN A 136 12.24 -1.16 6.93
CA GLN A 136 12.72 -0.15 5.98
C GLN A 136 12.11 -0.41 4.60
N GLN A 137 11.22 0.48 4.17
CA GLN A 137 10.64 0.48 2.83
C GLN A 137 11.67 0.97 1.81
N GLY A 138 11.70 0.33 0.64
CA GLY A 138 12.47 0.80 -0.50
C GLY A 138 11.95 2.15 -1.03
N SER A 139 12.83 2.93 -1.63
CA SER A 139 12.50 4.26 -2.16
C SER A 139 11.76 4.23 -3.51
N ALA A 140 11.70 3.07 -4.17
CA ALA A 140 11.04 2.89 -5.45
C ALA A 140 10.17 1.62 -5.42
N PRO A 141 9.03 1.62 -6.14
CA PRO A 141 8.25 0.41 -6.32
C PRO A 141 8.93 -0.53 -7.33
N ASP A 142 8.48 -1.79 -7.35
CA ASP A 142 8.83 -2.75 -8.39
C ASP A 142 8.13 -2.43 -9.73
N GLY A 143 8.33 -3.30 -10.73
CA GLY A 143 7.68 -3.17 -12.05
C GLY A 143 6.15 -3.24 -12.02
N ASN A 144 5.56 -3.67 -10.90
CA ASN A 144 4.12 -3.73 -10.68
C ASN A 144 3.61 -2.54 -9.86
N GLY A 145 4.45 -1.56 -9.50
CA GLY A 145 4.05 -0.42 -8.66
C GLY A 145 3.87 -0.78 -7.19
N VAL A 146 4.41 -1.90 -6.74
CA VAL A 146 4.36 -2.35 -5.35
C VAL A 146 5.65 -1.98 -4.65
N PHE A 147 5.55 -1.40 -3.44
CA PHE A 147 6.72 -1.17 -2.61
C PHE A 147 6.99 -2.37 -1.72
N HIS A 148 8.25 -2.54 -1.34
CA HIS A 148 8.70 -3.63 -0.48
C HIS A 148 9.41 -3.06 0.75
N VAL A 149 9.27 -3.74 1.88
CA VAL A 149 10.05 -3.52 3.09
C VAL A 149 11.08 -4.63 3.27
N THR A 150 12.21 -4.24 3.86
CA THR A 150 13.18 -5.15 4.46
C THR A 150 13.20 -4.96 5.96
N GLY A 151 13.69 -5.93 6.72
CA GLY A 151 13.70 -5.80 8.16
C GLY A 151 13.75 -7.11 8.91
N ASN A 152 13.59 -7.01 10.22
CA ASN A 152 13.48 -8.14 11.13
C ASN A 152 12.44 -7.85 12.22
N ALA A 153 11.94 -8.91 12.85
CA ALA A 153 11.00 -8.82 13.96
C ALA A 153 11.52 -9.60 15.16
N ASN A 154 11.22 -9.12 16.35
CA ASN A 154 11.54 -9.75 17.62
C ASN A 154 10.24 -9.98 18.39
N PHE A 155 10.07 -11.19 18.92
CA PHE A 155 8.90 -11.62 19.67
C PHE A 155 9.33 -11.92 21.10
N ALA A 156 8.95 -11.07 22.04
CA ALA A 156 9.39 -11.20 23.43
C ALA A 156 8.98 -12.57 23.99
N SER A 157 9.98 -13.32 24.47
CA SER A 157 9.79 -14.63 25.13
C SER A 157 9.02 -15.67 24.30
N SER A 158 8.99 -15.54 22.96
CA SER A 158 8.30 -16.48 22.10
C SER A 158 9.15 -17.73 21.83
N ALA A 159 8.61 -18.91 22.16
CA ALA A 159 9.21 -20.19 21.80
C ALA A 159 9.04 -20.54 20.32
N CYS A 160 8.29 -19.74 19.55
CA CYS A 160 7.98 -20.00 18.15
C CYS A 160 9.18 -19.79 17.22
N PHE A 161 10.08 -18.87 17.59
CA PHE A 161 11.20 -18.47 16.74
C PHE A 161 12.52 -18.70 17.49
N ALA A 162 13.34 -19.63 17.01
CA ALA A 162 14.65 -19.92 17.59
C ALA A 162 15.68 -18.81 17.31
N THR A 163 15.49 -18.08 16.22
CA THR A 163 16.30 -16.92 15.81
C THR A 163 15.38 -15.77 15.43
N GLN A 164 15.93 -14.56 15.32
CA GLN A 164 15.15 -13.40 14.91
C GLN A 164 14.61 -13.59 13.48
N PRO A 165 13.29 -13.63 13.26
CA PRO A 165 12.74 -13.77 11.92
C PRO A 165 12.98 -12.50 11.08
N THR A 166 13.34 -12.69 9.81
CA THR A 166 13.64 -11.62 8.85
C THR A 166 12.59 -11.56 7.75
N VAL A 167 12.30 -10.36 7.24
CA VAL A 167 11.41 -10.21 6.09
C VAL A 167 12.01 -10.89 4.87
N THR A 168 11.29 -11.82 4.27
CA THR A 168 11.67 -12.49 3.01
C THR A 168 10.81 -12.06 1.83
N ASP A 169 9.59 -11.59 2.12
CA ASP A 169 8.68 -11.07 1.12
C ASP A 169 7.79 -9.99 1.76
N SER A 170 7.36 -9.03 0.96
CA SER A 170 6.42 -8.00 1.40
C SER A 170 5.73 -7.34 0.23
N THR A 171 4.58 -6.73 0.46
CA THR A 171 3.89 -5.89 -0.52
C THR A 171 3.28 -4.69 0.19
N ILE A 172 3.48 -3.50 -0.38
CA ILE A 172 2.90 -2.24 0.05
C ILE A 172 2.24 -1.56 -1.13
N SER A 173 0.97 -1.21 -0.98
CA SER A 173 0.17 -0.54 -2.00
C SER A 173 -0.94 0.30 -1.35
N GLY A 174 -0.89 1.62 -1.53
CA GLY A 174 -1.73 2.54 -0.77
C GLY A 174 -1.46 2.39 0.73
N ASN A 175 -2.52 2.22 1.53
CA ASN A 175 -2.37 1.95 2.96
C ASN A 175 -2.21 0.46 3.29
N SER A 176 -2.25 -0.45 2.32
CA SER A 176 -2.18 -1.89 2.57
C SER A 176 -0.74 -2.36 2.74
N LEU A 177 -0.54 -3.27 3.68
CA LEU A 177 0.73 -3.91 3.98
C LEU A 177 0.51 -5.42 4.07
N ALA A 178 1.38 -6.20 3.40
CA ALA A 178 1.57 -7.61 3.70
C ALA A 178 3.06 -7.91 3.82
N THR A 179 3.43 -8.79 4.75
CA THR A 179 4.82 -9.17 5.02
C THR A 179 4.90 -10.65 5.35
N THR A 180 5.97 -11.28 4.91
CA THR A 180 6.35 -12.63 5.28
C THR A 180 7.71 -12.57 5.95
N PHE A 181 7.78 -13.05 7.19
CA PHE A 181 9.02 -13.23 7.92
C PHE A 181 9.35 -14.71 8.04
N THR A 182 10.64 -15.06 7.98
CA THR A 182 11.10 -16.44 8.18
C THR A 182 12.20 -16.54 9.21
N SER A 183 12.20 -17.63 9.99
CA SER A 183 13.30 -18.05 10.85
C SER A 183 13.42 -19.57 10.80
N GLY A 184 14.36 -20.08 9.98
CA GLY A 184 14.50 -21.51 9.74
C GLY A 184 13.24 -22.08 9.05
N PRO A 185 12.60 -23.14 9.59
CA PRO A 185 11.39 -23.72 9.00
C PRO A 185 10.10 -22.98 9.36
N VAL A 186 10.17 -21.92 10.17
CA VAL A 186 9.01 -21.17 10.66
C VAL A 186 8.79 -19.94 9.81
N THR A 187 7.56 -19.76 9.35
CA THR A 187 7.11 -18.61 8.56
C THR A 187 6.01 -17.88 9.31
N LEU A 188 6.12 -16.56 9.40
CA LEU A 188 5.06 -15.67 9.87
C LEU A 188 4.59 -14.83 8.70
N THR A 189 3.31 -14.96 8.33
CA THR A 189 2.67 -14.00 7.43
C THR A 189 1.88 -13.00 8.26
N ALA A 190 1.92 -11.73 7.88
CA ALA A 190 1.13 -10.66 8.49
C ALA A 190 0.61 -9.74 7.40
N SER A 191 -0.68 -9.39 7.47
CA SER A 191 -1.33 -8.42 6.60
C SER A 191 -2.12 -7.41 7.43
N GLY A 192 -2.27 -6.22 6.87
CA GLY A 192 -2.84 -5.10 7.58
C GLY A 192 -2.84 -3.82 6.79
N THR A 193 -2.99 -2.73 7.52
CA THR A 193 -2.89 -1.38 6.99
C THR A 193 -1.93 -0.54 7.82
N PHE A 194 -1.60 0.65 7.33
CA PHE A 194 -0.82 1.63 8.10
C PHE A 194 -1.39 3.04 7.95
N SER A 195 -1.09 3.89 8.94
CA SER A 195 -1.50 5.29 8.93
C SER A 195 -0.80 6.08 7.83
N GLN A 196 -1.38 7.23 7.44
CA GLN A 196 -0.85 8.03 6.34
C GLN A 196 0.58 8.54 6.60
N ASP A 197 0.91 8.83 7.86
CA ASP A 197 2.24 9.21 8.32
C ASP A 197 3.17 8.01 8.60
N ALA A 198 2.70 6.80 8.36
CA ALA A 198 3.37 5.54 8.69
C ALA A 198 3.69 5.33 10.18
N ALA A 199 3.18 6.16 11.10
CA ALA A 199 3.47 6.04 12.54
C ALA A 199 2.79 4.82 13.20
N GLN A 200 1.78 4.22 12.57
CA GLN A 200 1.07 3.06 13.10
C GLN A 200 0.85 1.99 12.02
N LEU A 201 1.13 0.74 12.38
CA LEU A 201 0.81 -0.46 11.61
C LEU A 201 -0.34 -1.20 12.31
N GLN A 202 -1.47 -1.33 11.63
CA GLN A 202 -2.63 -2.10 12.07
C GLN A 202 -2.60 -3.47 11.40
N ILE A 203 -2.16 -4.50 12.11
CA ILE A 203 -2.14 -5.88 11.62
C ILE A 203 -3.53 -6.48 11.82
N THR A 204 -4.23 -6.73 10.72
CA THR A 204 -5.59 -7.28 10.73
C THR A 204 -5.60 -8.80 10.69
N ALA A 205 -4.53 -9.41 10.19
CA ALA A 205 -4.31 -10.84 10.27
C ALA A 205 -2.82 -11.14 10.34
N TRP A 206 -2.43 -12.05 11.22
CA TRP A 206 -1.13 -12.73 11.14
C TRP A 206 -1.32 -14.21 11.38
N GLN A 207 -0.39 -15.02 10.87
CA GLN A 207 -0.40 -16.47 10.98
C GLN A 207 1.03 -16.99 11.04
N ILE A 208 1.28 -17.97 11.90
CA ILE A 208 2.52 -18.76 11.92
C ILE A 208 2.26 -20.10 11.25
N ALA A 209 3.18 -20.48 10.36
CA ALA A 209 3.27 -21.79 9.75
C ALA A 209 4.60 -22.46 10.11
N GLY A 210 4.56 -23.74 10.49
CA GLY A 210 5.72 -24.55 10.87
C GLY A 210 6.18 -24.37 12.34
N GLY A 211 7.03 -25.29 12.78
CA GLY A 211 7.60 -25.28 14.14
C GLY A 211 6.59 -25.56 15.25
N ALA A 212 6.92 -25.14 16.46
CA ALA A 212 6.12 -25.42 17.67
C ALA A 212 4.83 -24.58 17.78
N CYS A 213 4.68 -23.55 16.95
CA CYS A 213 3.56 -22.61 16.98
C CYS A 213 2.73 -22.63 15.68
N ASP A 214 2.84 -23.71 14.91
CA ASP A 214 2.09 -23.88 13.67
C ASP A 214 0.57 -23.69 13.91
N GLY A 215 -0.07 -22.97 12.99
CA GLY A 215 -1.51 -22.67 13.04
C GLY A 215 -1.93 -21.54 13.99
N THR A 216 -1.01 -20.98 14.78
CA THR A 216 -1.30 -19.79 15.58
C THR A 216 -1.54 -18.58 14.68
N HIS A 217 -2.54 -17.77 15.03
CA HIS A 217 -2.96 -16.61 14.23
C HIS A 217 -3.63 -15.56 15.11
N GLY A 218 -3.78 -14.35 14.60
CA GLY A 218 -4.41 -13.27 15.36
C GLY A 218 -4.32 -11.90 14.69
N THR A 219 -4.37 -10.85 15.51
CA THR A 219 -4.28 -9.44 15.09
C THR A 219 -3.20 -8.71 15.87
N GLY A 220 -2.89 -7.46 15.53
CA GLY A 220 -1.92 -6.66 16.29
C GLY A 220 -1.92 -5.19 15.92
N VAL A 221 -1.30 -4.40 16.78
CA VAL A 221 -1.03 -2.97 16.51
C VAL A 221 0.41 -2.71 16.90
N LEU A 222 1.17 -2.12 15.98
CA LEU A 222 2.54 -1.66 16.22
C LEU A 222 2.60 -0.15 15.97
N GLN A 223 3.32 0.57 16.81
CA GLN A 223 3.55 2.00 16.67
C GLN A 223 5.03 2.25 16.46
N GLU A 224 5.37 3.23 15.64
CA GLU A 224 6.74 3.70 15.52
C GLU A 224 7.21 4.19 16.89
N ALA A 225 8.26 3.55 17.41
CA ALA A 225 8.93 4.01 18.60
C ALA A 225 9.74 5.24 18.18
N GLY A 226 9.30 6.42 18.59
CA GLY A 226 10.04 7.67 18.35
C GLY A 226 11.51 7.49 18.76
N ASN A 227 12.42 7.83 17.86
CA ASN A 227 13.86 7.83 18.11
C ASN A 227 14.24 8.83 19.22
#